data_AF-R8YXV7-F1
#
_entry.id   AF-R8YXV7-F1
#
_cell.length_a   1.000
_cell.length_b   1.000
_cell.length_c   1.000
_cell.angle_alpha   90.00
_cell.angle_beta   90.00
_cell.angle_gamma   90.00
#
_symmetry.space_group_name_H-M   'P 1'
#
loop_
_entity.id
_entity.type
_entity.pdbx_description
1 polymer ?
#
loop_
_entity_poly.entity_id
_entity_poly.type
_entity_poly.pdbx_seq_one_letter_code
_entity_poly.pdbx_strand_id
1 'polypeptide(L)' 'MNNQLSNVQIIEDAEYGVILICRDLELADQFEDFLTEKHSVLFHMKFEANQVSFFFGKTNTTSKVKELCNQFMLSS' A
#
# COMPACT_ATOMS: atom_id res chain seq x y z
N MET A 1 -10.48 13.59 -12.70
CA MET A 1 -10.54 12.61 -11.60
C MET A 1 -9.41 12.92 -10.64
N ASN A 2 -9.68 13.68 -9.57
CA ASN A 2 -8.66 14.08 -8.60
C ASN A 2 -9.29 13.93 -7.21
N ASN A 3 -9.12 12.76 -6.55
CA ASN A 3 -9.12 12.70 -5.07
C ASN A 3 -8.81 11.32 -4.44
N GLN A 4 -8.63 10.22 -5.19
CA GLN A 4 -8.39 8.89 -4.58
C GLN A 4 -7.07 8.77 -3.80
N LEU A 5 -6.12 9.70 -3.95
CA LEU A 5 -4.91 9.78 -3.12
C LEU A 5 -5.18 10.26 -1.69
N SER A 6 -6.40 10.72 -1.35
CA SER A 6 -6.71 11.19 0.02
C SER A 6 -6.76 10.05 1.04
N ASN A 7 -7.02 8.83 0.58
CA ASN A 7 -7.20 7.65 1.43
C ASN A 7 -5.91 6.84 1.59
N VAL A 8 -4.89 7.09 0.75
CA VAL A 8 -3.64 6.33 0.75
C VAL A 8 -2.46 7.26 1.03
N GLN A 9 -1.70 6.95 2.08
CA GLN A 9 -0.52 7.70 2.50
C GLN A 9 0.70 6.77 2.48
N ILE A 10 1.74 7.15 1.74
CA ILE A 10 3.00 6.38 1.72
C ILE A 10 4.02 7.14 2.56
N ILE A 11 4.57 6.47 3.57
CA ILE A 11 5.62 6.98 4.45
C ILE A 11 6.85 6.09 4.32
N GLU A 12 8.03 6.69 4.47
CA GLU A 12 9.30 5.97 4.54
C GLU A 12 9.83 6.10 5.97
N ASP A 13 10.14 4.96 6.55
CA ASP A 13 10.63 4.81 7.91
C ASP A 13 12.00 4.14 7.90
N ALA A 14 12.92 4.64 8.72
CA ALA A 14 14.29 4.15 8.76
C ALA A 14 14.43 2.74 9.38
N GLU A 15 13.47 2.32 10.20
CA GLU A 15 13.42 1.00 10.83
C GLU A 15 12.59 0.02 10.01
N TYR A 16 11.43 0.46 9.53
CA TYR A 16 10.44 -0.39 8.86
C TYR A 16 10.48 -0.32 7.32
N GLY A 17 11.26 0.59 6.75
CA GLY A 17 11.30 0.82 5.31
C GLY A 17 10.05 1.55 4.82
N VAL A 18 9.43 1.10 3.73
CA VAL A 18 8.26 1.79 3.19
C VAL A 18 6.98 1.25 3.80
N ILE A 19 6.11 2.15 4.25
CA ILE A 19 4.80 1.84 4.81
C ILE A 19 3.73 2.57 4.01
N LEU A 20 2.73 1.84 3.52
CA LEU A 20 1.54 2.40 2.89
C LEU A 20 0.37 2.28 3.87
N ILE A 21 -0.21 3.42 4.21
CA ILE A 21 -1.36 3.52 5.10
C ILE A 21 -2.58 3.78 4.23
N CYS A 22 -3.54 2.87 4.26
CA CYS A 22 -4.83 3.01 3.61
C CYS A 22 -5.91 3.26 4.67
N ARG A 23 -6.58 4.40 4.65
CA ARG A 23 -7.68 4.74 5.57
C ARG A 23 -9.03 4.18 5.12
N ASP A 24 -9.06 3.58 3.95
CA ASP A 24 -10.24 2.99 3.34
C ASP A 24 -10.09 1.47 3.39
N LEU A 25 -10.95 0.81 4.16
CA LEU A 25 -10.87 -0.63 4.38
C LEU A 25 -11.21 -1.41 3.12
N GLU A 26 -12.18 -0.94 2.33
CA GLU A 26 -12.57 -1.58 1.06
C GLU A 26 -11.45 -1.47 0.02
N LEU A 27 -10.76 -0.33 -0.01
CA LEU A 27 -9.60 -0.15 -0.89
C LEU A 27 -8.38 -0.93 -0.39
N ALA A 28 -8.21 -1.07 0.92
CA ALA A 28 -7.14 -1.88 1.50
C ALA A 28 -7.30 -3.36 1.15
N ASP A 29 -8.52 -3.89 1.25
CA ASP A 29 -8.84 -5.28 0.88
C ASP A 29 -8.53 -5.56 -0.60
N GLN A 30 -8.98 -4.68 -1.51
CA GLN A 30 -8.66 -4.80 -2.94
C GLN A 30 -7.15 -4.68 -3.23
N PHE A 31 -6.46 -3.81 -2.50
CA PHE A 31 -5.01 -3.66 -2.67
C PHE A 31 -4.24 -4.88 -2.14
N GLU A 32 -4.72 -5.51 -1.07
CA GLU A 32 -4.19 -6.78 -0.56
C GLU A 32 -4.29 -7.89 -1.60
N ASP A 33 -5.49 -8.06 -2.19
CA ASP A 33 -5.73 -9.05 -3.25
C ASP A 33 -4.77 -8.81 -4.44
N PHE A 34 -4.63 -7.56 -4.88
CA PHE A 34 -3.68 -7.18 -5.95
C PHE A 34 -2.21 -7.51 -5.62
N LEU A 35 -1.78 -7.28 -4.37
CA LEU A 35 -0.42 -7.59 -3.94
C LEU A 35 -0.19 -9.10 -3.87
N THR A 36 -1.18 -9.85 -3.39
CA THR A 36 -1.17 -11.31 -3.31
C THR A 36 -1.14 -11.94 -4.70
N GLU A 37 -1.96 -11.46 -5.64
CA GLU A 37 -1.95 -11.90 -7.04
C GLU A 37 -0.60 -11.68 -7.74
N LYS A 38 0.10 -10.59 -7.42
CA LYS A 38 1.41 -10.32 -8.01
C LYS A 38 2.55 -11.21 -7.50
N HIS A 39 2.31 -12.08 -6.51
CA HIS A 39 3.20 -13.14 -5.98
C HIS A 39 4.67 -12.75 -5.64
N SER A 40 5.09 -11.50 -5.85
CA SER A 40 6.48 -11.03 -5.79
C SER A 40 6.70 -9.94 -4.75
N VAL A 41 5.66 -9.53 -4.03
CA VAL A 41 5.78 -8.47 -3.02
C VAL A 41 5.66 -9.13 -1.65
N LEU A 42 6.75 -9.09 -0.89
CA LEU A 42 6.72 -9.40 0.53
C LEU A 42 6.22 -8.16 1.26
N PHE A 43 5.09 -8.29 1.94
CA PHE A 43 4.52 -7.24 2.75
C PHE A 43 3.98 -7.82 4.06
N HIS A 44 3.92 -6.99 5.08
CA HIS A 44 3.24 -7.28 6.33
C HIS A 44 2.08 -6.31 6.48
N MET A 45 0.92 -6.78 6.93
CA MET A 45 -0.25 -5.94 7.12
C MET A 45 -0.58 -5.78 8.59
N LYS A 46 -0.96 -4.57 8.97
CA LYS A 46 -1.52 -4.28 10.28
C LYS A 46 -2.87 -3.59 10.11
N PHE A 47 -3.90 -4.24 10.64
CA PHE A 47 -5.26 -3.70 10.67
C PHE A 47 -5.43 -2.86 11.93
N GLU A 48 -5.83 -1.60 11.74
CA GLU A 48 -6.22 -0.67 12.79
C GLU A 48 -7.71 -0.32 12.63
N ALA A 49 -8.32 0.27 13.65
CA ALA A 49 -9.77 0.49 13.68
C ALA A 49 -10.34 1.31 12.50
N ASN A 50 -9.55 2.18 11.86
CA ASN A 50 -9.96 3.04 10.75
C ASN A 50 -8.95 3.07 9.60
N GLN A 51 -7.98 2.16 9.58
CA GLN A 51 -6.95 2.11 8.54
C GLN A 51 -6.22 0.77 8.51
N VAL A 52 -5.61 0.45 7.37
CA VAL A 52 -4.71 -0.70 7.20
C VAL A 52 -3.34 -0.17 6.82
N SER A 53 -2.30 -0.69 7.47
CA SER A 53 -0.91 -0.33 7.21
C SER A 53 -0.19 -1.51 6.56
N PHE A 54 0.35 -1.31 5.38
CA PHE A 54 1.14 -2.26 4.60
C PHE A 54 2.61 -1.92 4.73
N PHE A 55 3.40 -2.81 5.32
CA PHE A 55 4.83 -2.66 5.53
C PHE A 55 5.56 -3.47 4.46
N PHE A 56 6.30 -2.79 3.59
CA PHE A 56 7.03 -3.41 2.47
C PHE A 56 8.50 -3.69 2.80
N GLY A 57 8.95 -3.33 4.01
CA GLY A 57 10.34 -3.49 4.44
C GLY A 57 11.32 -2.58 3.69
N LYS A 58 12.60 -2.71 4.02
CA LYS A 58 13.70 -1.90 3.45
C LYS A 58 14.11 -2.31 2.03
N THR A 59 13.64 -3.46 1.56
CA THR A 59 13.95 -3.98 0.22
C THR A 59 13.15 -3.26 -0.87
N ASN A 60 12.08 -2.56 -0.48
CA ASN A 60 11.27 -1.74 -1.36
C ASN A 60 11.56 -0.27 -1.12
N THR A 61 11.45 0.53 -2.19
CA THR A 61 11.61 1.98 -2.14
C THR A 61 10.25 2.65 -2.29
N THR A 62 10.15 3.87 -1.78
CA THR A 62 8.92 4.66 -1.88
C THR A 62 8.42 4.75 -3.33
N SER A 63 9.33 4.90 -4.29
CA SER A 63 9.00 4.90 -5.72
C SER A 63 8.34 3.60 -6.19
N LYS A 64 8.84 2.44 -5.75
CA LYS A 64 8.31 1.13 -6.15
C LYS A 64 6.91 0.88 -5.58
N VAL A 65 6.70 1.25 -4.32
CA VAL A 65 5.37 1.18 -3.68
C VAL A 65 4.39 2.15 -4.33
N LYS A 66 4.86 3.35 -4.69
CA LYS A 66 4.05 4.32 -5.44
C LYS A 66 3.68 3.81 -6.83
N GLU A 67 4.60 3.15 -7.53
CA GLU A 67 4.28 2.50 -8.81
C GLU A 67 3.28 1.35 -8.65
N LEU A 68 3.40 0.51 -7.61
CA LEU A 68 2.40 -0.52 -7.32
C LEU A 68 1.02 0.07 -7.08
N CYS A 69 0.95 1.11 -6.24
CA CYS A 69 -0.30 1.83 -5.97
C CYS A 69 -0.87 2.46 -7.24
N ASN A 70 -0.03 3.01 -8.13
CA ASN A 70 -0.48 3.57 -9.40
C ASN A 70 -0.96 2.50 -10.36
N GLN A 71 -0.30 1.34 -10.42
CA GLN A 71 -0.75 0.21 -11.24
C GLN A 71 -2.10 -0.33 -10.74
N PHE A 72 -2.27 -0.45 -9.43
CA PHE A 72 -3.57 -0.78 -8.83
C PHE A 72 -4.67 0.19 -9.30
N MET A 73 -4.42 1.50 -9.20
CA MET A 73 -5.37 2.55 -9.65
C MET A 73 -5.64 2.56 -11.16
N LEU A 74 -4.71 2.06 -11.98
CA LEU A 74 -4.88 1.92 -13.43
C LEU A 74 -5.56 0.61 -13.83
N SER A 75 -5.52 -0.39 -12.96
CA SER A 75 -6.15 -1.71 -13.17
C SER A 75 -7.61 -1.76 -12.68
N SER A 76 -8.08 -0.76 -11.93
CA SER A 76 -9.46 -0.61 -11.45
C SER A 76 -10.35 0.27 -12.31
#